data_AF-A0A351F4X6-F1
#
_entry.id   AF-A0A351F4X6-F1
#
_cell.length_a   1.000
_cell.length_b   1.000
_cell.length_c   1.000
_cell.angle_alpha   90.00
_cell.angle_beta   90.00
_cell.angle_gamma   90.00
#
_symmetry.space_group_name_H-M   'P 1'
#
loop_
_entity.id
_entity.type
_entity.pdbx_description
1 polymer ?
#
loop_
_entity_poly.entity_id
_entity_poly.type
_entity_poly.pdbx_seq_one_letter_code
_entity_poly.pdbx_strand_id
1 'polypeptide(L)'
;MDKSSESLLIELYARFNTEPEYSISAPKYQKEQIDALVNDKLIERLDASSLTGWEYIIRPTYTGKVYFQNKKQEIARYRRHLAFEWGKFLVPVLISIAALIVA
;
A
#
# COMPACT_ATOMS: atom_id res chain seq x y z
N MET A 1 -4.04 6.61 -0.44
CA MET A 1 -3.75 6.57 1.01
C MET A 1 -2.62 7.53 1.35
N ASP A 2 -2.73 8.29 2.45
CA ASP A 2 -1.67 9.17 2.93
C ASP A 2 -0.59 8.41 3.72
N LYS A 3 0.50 9.10 4.08
CA LYS A 3 1.63 8.50 4.82
C LYS A 3 1.27 8.07 6.24
N SER A 4 0.35 8.77 6.91
CA SER A 4 -0.04 8.45 8.28
C SER A 4 -0.82 7.14 8.33
N SER A 5 -1.81 6.96 7.44
CA SER A 5 -2.55 5.71 7.32
C SER A 5 -1.65 4.55 6.86
N GLU A 6 -0.65 4.83 6.02
CA GLU A 6 0.34 3.85 5.61
C GLU A 6 1.22 3.37 6.78
N SER A 7 1.72 4.30 7.61
CA SER A 7 2.45 3.96 8.83
C SER A 7 1.60 3.18 9.83
N LEU A 8 0.34 3.58 10.01
CA LEU A 8 -0.61 2.87 10.86
C LEU A 8 -0.81 1.43 10.37
N LEU A 9 -1.05 1.23 9.07
CA LEU A 9 -1.23 -0.11 8.51
C LEU A 9 -0.01 -1.00 8.76
N ILE A 10 1.21 -0.46 8.67
CA ILE A 10 2.45 -1.20 9.00
C ILE A 10 2.44 -1.60 10.47
N GLU A 11 2.11 -0.67 11.38
CA GLU A 11 2.04 -0.95 12.82
C GLU A 11 1.02 -2.06 13.13
N LEU A 12 -0.19 -1.97 12.55
CA LEU A 12 -1.24 -2.97 12.76
C LEU A 12 -0.79 -4.35 12.26
N TYR A 13 -0.18 -4.42 11.07
CA TYR A 13 0.32 -5.68 10.49
C TYR A 13 1.54 -6.25 11.21
N ALA A 14 2.37 -5.40 11.82
CA ALA A 14 3.44 -5.87 12.71
C ALA A 14 2.84 -6.57 13.93
N ARG A 15 1.78 -5.99 14.51
CA ARG A 15 1.06 -6.53 15.67
C ARG A 15 0.27 -7.80 15.35
N PHE A 16 -0.31 -7.91 14.15
CA PHE A 16 -1.01 -9.12 13.72
C PHE A 16 -0.13 -10.37 13.67
N ASN A 17 1.21 -10.23 13.66
CA ASN A 17 2.12 -11.37 13.74
C ASN A 17 2.14 -12.02 15.14
N THR A 18 1.74 -11.29 16.18
CA THR A 18 1.68 -11.78 17.57
C THR A 18 0.25 -12.01 18.02
N GLU A 19 -0.66 -11.09 17.68
CA GLU A 19 -2.08 -11.11 18.07
C GLU A 19 -2.92 -11.03 16.79
N PRO A 20 -3.45 -12.15 16.27
CA PRO A 20 -4.17 -12.17 14.99
C PRO A 20 -5.46 -11.34 15.03
N GLU A 21 -6.01 -11.11 16.22
CA GLU A 21 -7.17 -10.27 16.46
C GLU A 21 -6.93 -9.49 17.76
N TYR A 22 -7.23 -8.19 17.77
CA TYR A 22 -7.14 -7.38 18.99
C TYR A 22 -8.06 -6.18 18.95
N SER A 23 -8.41 -5.70 20.15
CA SER A 23 -9.27 -4.53 20.32
C SER A 23 -8.49 -3.23 20.18
N ILE A 24 -9.10 -2.26 19.49
CA ILE A 24 -8.62 -0.89 19.32
C ILE A 24 -9.71 0.11 19.68
N SER A 25 -9.32 1.21 20.29
CA SER A 25 -10.23 2.25 20.76
C SER A 25 -9.56 3.61 20.82
N ALA A 26 -10.37 4.65 21.00
CA ALA A 26 -9.92 5.99 21.33
C ALA A 26 -9.28 6.03 22.74
N PRO A 27 -8.35 6.98 23.01
CA PRO A 27 -7.84 8.00 22.09
C PRO A 27 -6.63 7.54 21.27
N LYS A 28 -6.15 6.30 21.48
CA LYS A 28 -4.92 5.80 20.86
C LYS A 28 -5.03 5.74 19.34
N TYR A 29 -6.19 5.36 18.83
CA TYR A 29 -6.46 5.31 17.40
C TYR A 29 -7.48 6.39 17.03
N GLN A 30 -7.37 6.92 15.81
CA GLN A 30 -8.38 7.82 15.23
C GLN A 30 -9.39 7.00 14.46
N LYS A 31 -10.68 7.24 14.71
CA LYS A 31 -11.76 6.43 14.14
C LYS A 31 -11.76 6.51 12.62
N GLU A 32 -11.58 7.71 12.09
CA GLU A 32 -11.64 8.01 10.66
C GLU A 32 -10.53 7.30 9.90
N GLN A 33 -9.33 7.19 10.49
CA GLN A 33 -8.22 6.47 9.88
C GLN A 33 -8.48 4.97 9.84
N ILE A 34 -9.04 4.41 10.91
CA ILE A 34 -9.39 2.99 10.98
C ILE A 34 -10.54 2.65 10.04
N ASP A 35 -11.59 3.46 10.03
CA ASP A 35 -12.74 3.31 9.13
C ASP A 35 -12.28 3.37 7.66
N ALA A 36 -11.32 4.24 7.31
CA ALA A 36 -10.73 4.27 5.97
C ALA A 36 -10.01 2.94 5.61
N LEU A 37 -9.19 2.39 6.52
CA LEU A 37 -8.51 1.12 6.30
C LEU A 37 -9.49 -0.07 6.17
N VAL A 38 -10.60 -0.02 6.91
CA VAL A 38 -11.69 -1.01 6.83
C VAL A 38 -12.43 -0.88 5.48
N ASN A 39 -12.76 0.34 5.08
CA ASN A 39 -13.43 0.61 3.80
C ASN A 39 -12.59 0.17 2.59
N ASP A 40 -11.27 0.37 2.65
CA ASP A 40 -10.32 -0.09 1.64
C ASP A 40 -10.08 -1.62 1.70
N LYS A 41 -10.76 -2.33 2.62
CA LYS A 41 -10.63 -3.78 2.87
C LYS A 41 -9.20 -4.20 3.20
N LEU A 42 -8.40 -3.29 3.77
CA LEU A 42 -7.03 -3.55 4.18
C LEU A 42 -7.00 -4.22 5.56
N ILE A 43 -7.96 -3.89 6.41
CA ILE A 43 -8.24 -4.59 7.67
C ILE A 43 -9.73 -4.91 7.74
N GLU A 44 -10.11 -5.88 8.55
CA GLU A 44 -11.51 -6.24 8.76
C GLU A 44 -11.89 -5.91 10.21
N ARG A 45 -13.12 -5.40 10.39
CA ARG A 45 -13.70 -5.05 11.67
C ARG A 45 -14.69 -6.13 12.10
N LEU A 46 -14.53 -6.60 13.33
CA LEU A 46 -15.54 -7.33 14.07
C LEU A 46 -16.24 -6.33 15.00
N ASP A 47 -17.56 -6.18 14.85
CA ASP A 47 -18.32 -5.22 15.64
C ASP A 47 -18.24 -5.59 17.13
N ALA A 48 -17.73 -4.66 17.93
CA ALA A 48 -17.76 -4.72 19.38
C ALA A 48 -18.74 -3.65 19.89
N SER A 49 -19.75 -4.04 20.65
CA SER A 49 -20.68 -3.11 21.27
C SER A 49 -20.00 -2.38 22.43
N SER A 50 -19.84 -1.05 22.32
CA SER A 50 -19.34 -0.19 23.41
C SER A 50 -20.43 0.78 23.86
N LEU A 51 -20.62 0.90 25.18
CA LEU A 51 -21.61 1.80 25.80
C LEU A 51 -21.09 3.24 25.96
N THR A 52 -19.78 3.48 25.82
CA THR A 52 -19.15 4.76 26.21
C THR A 52 -18.06 5.25 25.26
N GLY A 53 -18.12 4.86 23.98
CA GLY A 53 -17.16 5.27 22.96
C GLY A 53 -17.25 4.36 21.74
N TRP A 54 -16.26 4.46 20.84
CA TRP A 54 -16.08 3.46 19.80
C TRP A 54 -14.91 2.54 20.16
N GLU A 55 -15.13 1.25 19.94
CA GLU A 55 -14.16 0.20 20.14
C GLU A 55 -14.40 -0.83 19.04
N TYR A 56 -13.34 -1.25 18.37
CA TYR A 56 -13.40 -2.23 17.30
C TYR A 56 -12.44 -3.36 17.60
N ILE A 57 -12.88 -4.59 17.37
CA ILE A 57 -11.95 -5.72 17.22
C ILE A 57 -11.55 -5.74 15.75
N ILE A 58 -10.25 -5.76 15.47
CA ILE A 58 -9.74 -5.79 14.09
C ILE A 58 -8.94 -7.05 13.81
N ARG A 59 -8.95 -7.47 12.56
CA ARG A 59 -8.19 -8.63 12.06
C ARG A 59 -7.50 -8.33 10.71
N PRO A 60 -6.41 -9.03 10.38
CA PRO A 60 -5.75 -8.85 9.10
C PRO A 60 -6.60 -9.42 7.98
N THR A 61 -6.56 -8.76 6.83
CA THR A 61 -7.09 -9.29 5.56
C THR A 61 -5.95 -9.79 4.68
N TYR A 62 -6.28 -10.60 3.67
CA TYR A 62 -5.32 -10.95 2.61
C TYR A 62 -4.86 -9.70 1.86
N THR A 63 -5.79 -8.82 1.48
CA THR A 63 -5.52 -7.58 0.74
C THR A 63 -4.51 -6.69 1.44
N GLY A 64 -4.68 -6.44 2.75
CA GLY A 64 -3.73 -5.64 3.51
C GLY A 64 -2.37 -6.32 3.66
N LYS A 65 -2.32 -7.66 3.75
CA LYS A 65 -1.05 -8.41 3.86
C LYS A 65 -0.18 -8.24 2.61
N VAL A 66 -0.81 -8.25 1.44
CA VAL A 66 -0.11 -8.11 0.15
C VAL A 66 -0.03 -6.66 -0.32
N TYR A 67 -0.66 -5.70 0.36
CA TYR A 67 -0.75 -4.30 -0.07
C TYR A 67 0.61 -3.70 -0.46
N PHE A 68 1.61 -3.82 0.42
CA PHE A 68 2.95 -3.28 0.16
C PHE A 68 3.70 -4.03 -0.94
N GLN A 69 3.46 -5.33 -1.10
CA GLN A 69 4.03 -6.12 -2.18
C GLN A 69 3.44 -5.68 -3.53
N ASN A 70 2.11 -5.53 -3.59
CA ASN A 70 1.40 -5.08 -4.77
C ASN A 70 1.81 -3.66 -5.17
N LYS A 71 1.87 -2.73 -4.21
CA LYS A 71 2.33 -1.35 -4.43
C LYS A 71 3.73 -1.31 -5.02
N LYS A 72 4.67 -2.11 -4.49
CA LYS A 72 6.04 -2.21 -5.03
C LYS A 72 6.05 -2.78 -6.45
N GLN A 73 5.24 -3.80 -6.72
CA GLN A 73 5.13 -4.41 -8.04
C GLN A 73 4.51 -3.44 -9.06
N GLU A 74 3.50 -2.67 -8.70
CA GLU A 74 2.87 -1.67 -9.57
C GLU A 74 3.87 -0.57 -9.96
N ILE A 75 4.62 -0.04 -8.98
CA ILE A 75 5.68 0.93 -9.24
C ILE A 75 6.74 0.34 -10.18
N ALA A 76 7.13 -0.92 -9.96
CA ALA A 76 8.10 -1.60 -10.82
C ALA A 76 7.56 -1.84 -12.24
N ARG A 77 6.28 -2.21 -12.39
CA ARG A 77 5.62 -2.38 -13.70
C ARG A 77 5.54 -1.04 -14.44
N TYR A 78 5.13 0.02 -13.77
CA TYR A 78 5.07 1.36 -14.34
C TYR A 78 6.46 1.83 -14.82
N ARG A 79 7.50 1.62 -14.02
CA ARG A 79 8.89 1.92 -14.40
C ARG A 79 9.35 1.12 -15.63
N ARG A 80 9.00 -0.17 -15.71
CA ARG A 80 9.32 -1.01 -16.88
C ARG A 80 8.59 -0.53 -18.14
N HIS A 81 7.32 -0.16 -18.02
CA HIS A 81 6.54 0.39 -19.12
C HIS A 81 7.19 1.67 -19.65
N LEU A 82 7.52 2.61 -18.77
CA LEU A 82 8.24 3.82 -19.14
C LEU A 82 9.58 3.51 -19.80
N ALA A 83 10.40 2.62 -19.22
CA ALA A 83 11.68 2.24 -19.83
C ALA A 83 11.50 1.65 -21.24
N PHE A 84 10.46 0.85 -21.46
CA PHE A 84 10.15 0.29 -22.77
C PHE A 84 9.67 1.36 -23.77
N GLU A 85 8.80 2.28 -23.35
CA GLU A 85 8.35 3.41 -24.18
C GLU A 85 9.52 4.31 -24.57
N TRP A 86 10.37 4.71 -23.62
CA TRP A 86 11.54 5.55 -23.90
C TRP A 86 12.58 4.83 -24.77
N GLY A 87 12.78 3.53 -24.57
CA GLY A 87 13.64 2.71 -25.41
C GLY A 87 13.22 2.72 -26.89
N LYS A 88 11.91 2.72 -27.17
CA LYS A 88 11.38 2.80 -28.54
C LYS A 88 11.81 4.07 -29.28
N PHE A 89 11.94 5.19 -28.56
CA PHE A 89 12.29 6.48 -29.15
C PHE A 89 13.80 6.76 -29.15
N LEU A 90 14.57 6.21 -28.20
CA LEU A 90 16.01 6.47 -28.08
C LEU A 90 16.87 5.58 -28.99
N VAL A 91 16.47 4.33 -29.25
CA VAL A 91 17.27 3.39 -30.06
C VAL A 91 17.53 3.91 -31.49
N PRO A 92 16.52 4.42 -32.24
CA PRO A 92 16.77 4.94 -33.59
C PRO A 92 17.72 6.14 -33.61
N VAL A 93 17.59 7.04 -32.63
CA VAL A 93 18.43 8.24 -32.51
C VAL A 93 19.89 7.88 -32.24
N LEU A 94 20.14 6.94 -31.33
CA LEU A 94 21.49 6.47 -31.02
C LEU A 94 22.14 5.77 -32.22
N ILE A 95 21.39 4.99 -33.00
CA ILE A 95 21.88 4.38 -34.23
C ILE A 95 22.26 5.46 -35.26
N SER A 96 21.43 6.48 -35.43
CA SER A 96 21.73 7.61 -36.33
C SER A 96 22.97 8.40 -35.90
N ILE A 97 23.15 8.66 -34.61
CA ILE A 97 24.36 9.33 -34.09
C ILE A 97 25.60 8.46 -34.33
N ALA A 98 25.53 7.15 -34.04
CA ALA A 98 26.66 6.25 -34.27
C ALA A 98 27.05 6.16 -35.75
N ALA A 99 26.09 6.13 -36.67
CA ALA A 99 26.34 6.15 -38.11
C ALA A 99 27.05 7.44 -38.56
N LEU A 100 26.79 8.57 -37.90
CA LEU A 100 27.37 9.88 -38.22
C LEU A 100 28.79 10.04 -37.68
N ILE A 101 29.18 9.27 -36.66
CA ILE A 101 30.54 9.24 -36.10
C ILE A 101 31.45 8.28 -36.90
N VAL A 102 30.87 7.23 -37.49
CA VAL A 102 31.60 6.21 -38.26
C VAL A 102 31.77 6.57 -39.74
N ALA A 103 30.93 7.48 -40.27
CA ALA A 103 31.04 8.03 -41.62
C ALA A 103 32.06 9.17 -41.69
#